data_AF-A0A4Q3FSW1-F1
#
_entry.id   AF-A0A4Q3FSW1-F1
#
_cell.length_a   1.000
_cell.length_b   1.000
_cell.length_c   1.000
_cell.angle_alpha   90.00
_cell.angle_beta   90.00
_cell.angle_gamma   90.00
#
_symmetry.space_group_name_H-M   'P 1'
#
loop_
_entity.id
_entity.type
_entity.pdbx_description
1 polymer ?
#
loop_
_entity_poly.entity_id
_entity_poly.type
_entity_poly.pdbx_seq_one_letter_code
_entity_poly.pdbx_strand_id
1 'polypeptide(L)'
;MKIRTRIFMVVVIMGVMICGVGGIAVYFANNFSDKVQQLEEASARAFAGEHLNRLVTAVVMDARGIYASETVEQATPFAQGIMASLDKIDAHLQQWRTIIEPDEVQAFDGMLARTAEFRTFRAETARLGQIDPAQADEQGNNDANRANRKAYQAEIDAVIAHDQERFDVIKVELDSLQSTLVPVVAGTTLLGLLLGVAAAAYVVTRYVAQPLAKVTRVMGSLAEGDLAVEVPYAGEKNEIGEMAAATPSSSPSRV
;
A
#
# COMPACT_ATOMS: atom_id res chain seq x y z
N MET A 1 33.78 5.15 33.46
CA MET A 1 33.61 5.61 32.07
C MET A 1 33.72 7.12 32.02
N LYS A 2 34.34 7.63 30.96
CA LYS A 2 34.43 9.05 30.66
C LYS A 2 33.05 9.65 30.41
N ILE A 3 32.83 10.90 30.83
CA ILE A 3 31.60 11.69 30.61
C ILE A 3 31.30 11.73 29.12
N ARG A 4 32.32 11.97 28.28
CA ARG A 4 32.17 11.98 26.82
C ARG A 4 31.49 10.71 26.32
N THR A 5 31.92 9.54 26.79
CA THR A 5 31.36 8.26 26.35
C THR A 5 29.89 8.10 26.79
N ARG A 6 29.53 8.57 27.99
CA ARG A 6 28.14 8.53 28.47
C ARG A 6 27.22 9.42 27.63
N ILE A 7 27.67 10.62 27.29
CA ILE A 7 26.92 11.54 26.43
C ILE A 7 26.76 10.95 25.03
N PHE A 8 27.84 10.42 24.43
CA PHE A 8 27.76 9.77 23.12
C PHE A 8 26.85 8.54 23.10
N MET A 9 26.79 7.75 24.18
CA MET A 9 25.83 6.62 24.25
C MET A 9 24.38 7.08 24.13
N VAL A 10 24.00 8.17 24.80
CA VAL A 10 22.63 8.72 24.68
C VAL A 10 22.34 9.12 23.23
N VAL A 11 23.28 9.80 22.58
CA VAL A 11 23.15 10.20 21.17
C VAL A 11 23.03 8.99 20.25
N VAL A 12 23.83 7.95 20.46
CA VAL A 12 23.76 6.70 19.68
C VAL A 12 22.42 6.00 19.87
N ILE A 13 21.92 5.90 21.11
CA ILE A 13 20.61 5.30 21.41
C ILE A 13 19.50 6.09 20.71
N MET A 14 19.54 7.41 20.75
CA MET A 14 18.58 8.25 20.04
C MET A 14 18.68 8.06 18.52
N GLY A 15 19.90 7.97 17.97
CA GLY A 15 20.12 7.69 16.55
C GLY A 15 19.52 6.35 16.12
N VAL A 16 19.72 5.29 16.90
CA VAL A 16 19.12 3.97 16.64
C VAL A 16 17.60 4.05 16.67
N MET A 17 17.00 4.81 17.59
CA MET A 17 15.55 4.97 17.63
C MET A 17 15.01 5.74 16.43
N ILE A 18 15.69 6.80 15.97
CA ILE A 18 15.31 7.52 14.75
C ILE A 18 15.36 6.57 13.55
N CYS A 19 16.43 5.77 13.42
CA CYS A 19 16.52 4.74 12.37
C CYS A 19 15.40 3.70 12.49
N GLY A 20 15.03 3.29 13.71
CA GLY A 20 13.93 2.37 13.95
C GLY A 20 12.59 2.92 13.48
N VAL A 21 12.25 4.17 13.85
CA VAL A 21 11.02 4.85 13.39
C VAL A 21 11.03 5.04 11.87
N GLY A 22 12.17 5.43 11.30
CA GLY A 22 12.34 5.54 9.84
C GLY A 22 12.14 4.19 9.14
N GLY A 23 12.69 3.11 9.67
CA GLY A 23 12.51 1.75 9.14
C GLY A 23 11.06 1.30 9.18
N ILE A 24 10.34 1.57 10.28
CA ILE A 24 8.90 1.32 10.40
C ILE A 24 8.15 2.11 9.32
N ALA A 25 8.43 3.40 9.17
CA ALA A 25 7.77 4.25 8.18
C ALA A 25 7.97 3.73 6.74
N VAL A 26 9.20 3.33 6.38
CA VAL A 26 9.51 2.76 5.06
C VAL A 26 8.80 1.41 4.86
N TYR A 27 8.84 0.53 5.86
CA TYR A 27 8.15 -0.76 5.80
C TYR A 27 6.65 -0.58 5.54
N PHE A 28 6.00 0.33 6.26
CA PHE A 28 4.58 0.60 6.06
C PHE A 28 4.30 1.29 4.72
N ALA A 29 5.15 2.21 4.28
CA ALA A 29 4.99 2.86 2.98
C ALA A 29 5.04 1.83 1.82
N ASN A 30 5.96 0.87 1.88
CA ASN A 30 6.05 -0.21 0.88
C ASN A 30 4.79 -1.09 0.90
N ASN A 31 4.37 -1.57 2.08
CA ASN A 31 3.15 -2.39 2.18
C ASN A 31 1.89 -1.63 1.73
N PHE A 32 1.79 -0.34 2.05
CA PHE A 32 0.69 0.50 1.60
C PHE A 32 0.70 0.65 0.08
N SER A 33 1.88 0.88 -0.51
CA SER A 33 2.05 0.95 -1.97
C SER A 33 1.63 -0.36 -2.65
N ASP A 34 2.05 -1.50 -2.13
CA ASP A 34 1.70 -2.82 -2.68
C ASP A 34 0.18 -3.06 -2.62
N LYS A 35 -0.47 -2.68 -1.51
CA LYS A 35 -1.93 -2.82 -1.35
C LYS A 35 -2.71 -1.87 -2.23
N VAL A 36 -2.24 -0.65 -2.43
CA VAL A 36 -2.85 0.30 -3.38
C VAL A 36 -2.73 -0.23 -4.81
N GLN A 37 -1.59 -0.80 -5.19
CA GLN A 37 -1.42 -1.41 -6.51
C GLN A 37 -2.42 -2.57 -6.72
N GLN A 38 -2.56 -3.47 -5.75
CA GLN A 38 -3.56 -4.56 -5.83
C GLN A 38 -4.99 -4.03 -5.96
N LEU A 39 -5.31 -2.92 -5.27
CA LEU A 39 -6.61 -2.27 -5.37
C LEU A 39 -6.85 -1.69 -6.77
N GLU A 40 -5.84 -1.04 -7.36
CA GLU A 40 -5.90 -0.51 -8.73
C GLU A 40 -6.08 -1.63 -9.75
N GLU A 41 -5.37 -2.74 -9.60
CA GLU A 41 -5.47 -3.92 -10.47
C GLU A 41 -6.86 -4.56 -10.39
N ALA A 42 -7.40 -4.79 -9.18
CA ALA A 42 -8.76 -5.32 -9.00
C ALA A 42 -9.83 -4.39 -9.61
N SER A 43 -9.68 -3.08 -9.42
CA SER A 43 -10.57 -2.07 -10.04
C SER A 43 -10.49 -2.09 -11.57
N ALA A 44 -9.27 -2.21 -12.13
CA ALA A 44 -9.06 -2.28 -13.57
C ALA A 44 -9.72 -3.52 -14.18
N ARG A 45 -9.65 -4.68 -13.51
CA ARG A 45 -10.32 -5.91 -13.95
C ARG A 45 -11.84 -5.81 -13.86
N ALA A 46 -12.39 -5.30 -12.75
CA ALA A 46 -13.83 -5.06 -12.62
C ALA A 46 -14.35 -4.12 -13.72
N PHE A 47 -13.62 -3.04 -14.00
CA PHE A 47 -13.94 -2.12 -15.09
C PHE A 47 -13.87 -2.81 -16.46
N ALA A 48 -12.89 -3.69 -16.67
CA ALA A 48 -12.78 -4.45 -17.90
C ALA A 48 -14.00 -5.37 -18.11
N GLY A 49 -14.50 -6.03 -17.06
CA GLY A 49 -15.75 -6.80 -17.14
C GLY A 49 -16.96 -5.95 -17.49
N GLU A 50 -17.15 -4.81 -16.82
CA GLU A 50 -18.25 -3.88 -17.13
C GLU A 50 -18.15 -3.32 -18.57
N HIS A 51 -16.94 -3.06 -19.04
CA HIS A 51 -16.71 -2.64 -20.42
C HIS A 51 -17.09 -3.72 -21.43
N LEU A 52 -16.79 -4.99 -21.14
CA LEU A 52 -17.23 -6.12 -21.95
C LEU A 52 -18.76 -6.20 -21.98
N ASN A 53 -19.43 -6.08 -20.83
CA ASN A 53 -20.90 -6.04 -20.74
C ASN A 53 -21.52 -4.97 -21.63
N ARG A 54 -20.95 -3.77 -21.63
CA ARG A 54 -21.37 -2.66 -22.48
C ARG A 54 -21.21 -2.99 -23.97
N LEU A 55 -20.09 -3.61 -24.37
CA LEU A 55 -19.86 -4.01 -25.76
C LEU A 55 -20.79 -5.15 -26.20
N VAL A 56 -21.01 -6.16 -25.36
CA VAL A 56 -21.98 -7.24 -25.59
C VAL A 56 -23.38 -6.66 -25.78
N THR A 57 -23.76 -5.67 -24.96
CA THR A 57 -25.03 -4.97 -25.09
C THR A 57 -25.12 -4.22 -26.43
N ALA A 58 -24.05 -3.56 -26.88
CA ALA A 58 -24.02 -2.89 -28.18
C ALA A 58 -24.29 -3.87 -29.33
N VAL A 59 -23.60 -5.01 -29.35
CA VAL A 59 -23.84 -6.09 -30.34
C VAL A 59 -25.29 -6.56 -30.34
N VAL A 60 -25.89 -6.70 -29.16
CA VAL A 60 -27.29 -7.13 -29.01
C VAL A 60 -28.27 -6.07 -29.52
N MET A 61 -27.98 -4.79 -29.31
CA MET A 61 -28.81 -3.70 -29.82
C MET A 61 -28.74 -3.61 -31.33
N ASP A 62 -27.55 -3.73 -31.93
CA ASP A 62 -27.41 -3.75 -33.38
C ASP A 62 -28.12 -4.99 -33.99
N ALA A 63 -28.01 -6.16 -33.36
CA ALA A 63 -28.76 -7.34 -33.80
C ALA A 63 -30.28 -7.10 -33.81
N ARG A 64 -30.82 -6.41 -32.81
CA ARG A 64 -32.24 -6.01 -32.82
C ARG A 64 -32.58 -5.02 -33.94
N GLY A 65 -31.64 -4.14 -34.31
CA GLY A 65 -31.76 -3.28 -35.48
C GLY A 65 -31.90 -4.07 -36.78
N ILE A 66 -31.12 -5.16 -36.94
CA ILE A 66 -31.28 -6.08 -38.07
C ILE A 66 -32.67 -6.72 -38.06
N TYR A 67 -33.13 -7.25 -36.92
CA TYR A 67 -34.43 -7.91 -36.82
C TYR A 67 -35.61 -6.99 -37.14
N ALA A 68 -35.47 -5.70 -36.83
CA ALA A 68 -36.49 -4.69 -37.09
C ALA A 68 -36.41 -4.10 -38.51
N SER A 69 -35.41 -4.47 -39.31
CA SER A 69 -35.20 -3.94 -40.65
C SER A 69 -36.04 -4.69 -41.68
N GLU A 70 -36.71 -3.97 -42.57
CA GLU A 70 -37.52 -4.55 -43.64
C GLU A 70 -36.69 -4.87 -44.89
N THR A 71 -35.55 -4.20 -45.07
CA THR A 71 -34.67 -4.38 -46.23
C THR A 71 -33.21 -4.55 -45.83
N VAL A 72 -32.42 -5.12 -46.74
CA VAL A 72 -30.97 -5.29 -46.57
C VAL A 72 -30.28 -3.93 -46.39
N GLU A 73 -30.72 -2.88 -47.09
CA GLU A 73 -30.16 -1.53 -46.94
C GLU A 73 -30.34 -0.99 -45.52
N GLN A 74 -31.49 -1.25 -44.89
CA GLN A 74 -31.76 -0.85 -43.50
C GLN A 74 -30.93 -1.68 -42.50
N ALA A 75 -30.75 -2.98 -42.77
CA ALA A 75 -30.01 -3.89 -41.90
C ALA A 75 -28.49 -3.72 -41.98
N THR A 76 -27.97 -3.26 -43.12
CA THR A 76 -26.54 -3.12 -43.41
C THR A 76 -25.75 -2.32 -42.35
N PRO A 77 -26.16 -1.11 -41.92
CA PRO A 77 -25.43 -0.36 -40.89
C PRO A 77 -25.36 -1.11 -39.56
N PHE A 78 -26.41 -1.84 -39.19
CA PHE A 78 -26.42 -2.65 -37.97
C PHE A 78 -25.51 -3.87 -38.07
N ALA A 79 -25.48 -4.55 -39.23
CA ALA A 79 -24.54 -5.64 -39.47
C ALA A 79 -23.08 -5.19 -39.36
N GLN A 80 -22.76 -4.00 -39.88
CA GLN A 80 -21.45 -3.39 -39.70
C GLN A 80 -21.16 -3.03 -38.24
N GLY A 81 -22.17 -2.51 -37.52
CA GLY A 81 -22.09 -2.20 -36.08
C GLY A 81 -21.79 -3.42 -35.22
N ILE A 82 -22.43 -4.57 -35.52
CA ILE A 82 -22.12 -5.86 -34.89
C ILE A 82 -20.65 -6.20 -35.09
N MET A 83 -20.17 -6.24 -36.34
CA MET A 83 -18.79 -6.63 -36.63
C MET A 83 -17.79 -5.70 -35.94
N ALA A 84 -18.01 -4.39 -36.00
CA ALA A 84 -17.15 -3.41 -35.34
C ALA A 84 -17.14 -3.57 -33.81
N SER A 85 -18.29 -3.88 -33.19
CA SER A 85 -18.37 -4.12 -31.75
C SER A 85 -17.73 -5.44 -31.35
N LEU A 86 -17.86 -6.49 -32.17
CA LEU A 86 -17.18 -7.77 -31.98
C LEU A 86 -15.65 -7.59 -32.05
N ASP A 87 -15.13 -6.82 -33.00
CA ASP A 87 -13.69 -6.52 -33.08
C ASP A 87 -13.17 -5.76 -31.85
N LYS A 88 -13.99 -4.85 -31.30
CA LYS A 88 -13.67 -4.18 -30.03
C LYS A 88 -13.65 -5.15 -28.85
N ILE A 89 -14.54 -6.13 -28.83
CA ILE A 89 -14.56 -7.18 -27.80
C ILE A 89 -13.26 -7.98 -27.85
N ASP A 90 -12.83 -8.43 -29.04
CA ASP A 90 -11.59 -9.19 -29.19
C ASP A 90 -10.37 -8.40 -28.71
N ALA A 91 -10.27 -7.12 -29.12
CA ALA A 91 -9.18 -6.24 -28.70
C ALA A 91 -9.19 -6.01 -27.18
N HIS A 92 -10.38 -5.79 -26.61
CA HIS A 92 -10.57 -5.60 -25.17
C HIS A 92 -10.16 -6.84 -24.37
N LEU A 93 -10.54 -8.03 -24.83
CA LEU A 93 -10.17 -9.29 -24.17
C LEU A 93 -8.66 -9.56 -24.22
N GLN A 94 -7.98 -9.17 -25.30
CA GLN A 94 -6.51 -9.26 -25.38
C GLN A 94 -5.83 -8.37 -24.34
N GLN A 95 -6.35 -7.15 -24.13
CA GLN A 95 -5.84 -6.23 -23.11
C GLN A 95 -6.17 -6.74 -21.70
N TRP A 96 -7.39 -7.20 -21.47
CA TRP A 96 -7.80 -7.73 -20.17
C TRP A 96 -6.96 -8.95 -19.77
N ARG A 97 -6.59 -9.82 -20.73
CA ARG A 97 -5.74 -10.98 -20.46
C ARG A 97 -4.38 -10.62 -19.83
N THR A 98 -3.86 -9.40 -20.02
CA THR A 98 -2.56 -9.01 -19.46
C THR A 98 -2.60 -8.65 -17.98
N ILE A 99 -3.80 -8.48 -17.40
CA ILE A 99 -3.99 -8.03 -16.03
C ILE A 99 -4.72 -9.06 -15.14
N ILE A 100 -4.98 -10.27 -15.66
CA ILE A 100 -5.64 -11.35 -14.91
C ILE A 100 -4.71 -11.95 -13.85
N GLU A 101 -5.27 -12.30 -12.69
CA GLU A 101 -4.52 -13.01 -11.66
C GLU A 101 -4.36 -14.51 -12.01
N PRO A 102 -3.30 -15.18 -11.53
CA PRO A 102 -3.06 -16.59 -11.83
C PRO A 102 -4.20 -17.55 -11.44
N ASP A 103 -4.94 -17.24 -10.37
CA ASP A 103 -6.10 -18.00 -9.88
C ASP A 103 -7.37 -17.76 -10.71
N GLU A 104 -7.43 -16.69 -11.49
CA GLU A 104 -8.57 -16.33 -12.34
C GLU A 104 -8.46 -16.85 -13.77
N VAL A 105 -7.27 -17.33 -14.18
CA VAL A 105 -6.99 -17.76 -15.57
C VAL A 105 -8.02 -18.78 -16.08
N GLN A 106 -8.40 -19.75 -15.24
CA GLN A 106 -9.37 -20.78 -15.64
C GLN A 106 -10.76 -20.20 -15.90
N ALA A 107 -11.24 -19.30 -15.04
CA ALA A 107 -12.52 -18.64 -15.20
C ALA A 107 -12.52 -17.74 -16.45
N PHE A 108 -11.42 -17.00 -16.65
CA PHE A 108 -11.22 -16.15 -17.81
C PHE A 108 -11.18 -16.94 -19.12
N ASP A 109 -10.48 -18.08 -19.17
CA ASP A 109 -10.45 -18.95 -20.35
C ASP A 109 -11.84 -19.52 -20.69
N GLY A 110 -12.66 -19.83 -19.68
CA GLY A 110 -14.07 -20.20 -19.86
C GLY A 110 -14.89 -19.08 -20.52
N MET A 111 -14.74 -17.85 -20.01
CA MET A 111 -15.38 -16.66 -20.59
C MET A 111 -14.92 -16.40 -22.03
N LEU A 112 -13.63 -16.60 -22.35
CA LEU A 112 -13.10 -16.47 -23.71
C LEU A 112 -13.77 -17.47 -24.67
N ALA A 113 -13.93 -18.73 -24.25
CA ALA A 113 -14.61 -19.73 -25.05
C ALA A 113 -16.06 -19.32 -25.35
N ARG A 114 -16.82 -18.85 -24.35
CA ARG A 114 -18.18 -18.31 -24.55
C ARG A 114 -18.20 -17.09 -25.45
N THR A 115 -17.21 -16.22 -25.33
CA THR A 115 -17.12 -15.02 -26.16
C THR A 115 -16.89 -15.40 -27.63
N ALA A 116 -16.10 -16.44 -27.89
CA ALA A 116 -15.89 -16.97 -29.24
C ALA A 116 -17.18 -17.57 -29.84
N GLU A 117 -17.97 -18.29 -29.02
CA GLU A 117 -19.30 -18.77 -29.42
C GLU A 117 -20.24 -17.60 -29.74
N PHE A 118 -20.27 -16.57 -28.88
CA PHE A 118 -21.04 -15.35 -29.08
C PHE A 118 -20.63 -14.62 -30.36
N ARG A 119 -19.32 -14.47 -30.61
CA ARG A 119 -18.77 -13.84 -31.82
C ARG A 119 -19.22 -14.59 -33.06
N THR A 120 -19.06 -15.91 -33.09
CA THR A 120 -19.45 -16.75 -34.22
C THR A 120 -20.94 -16.62 -34.51
N PHE A 121 -21.78 -16.72 -33.48
CA PHE A 121 -23.22 -16.60 -33.62
C PHE A 121 -23.65 -15.23 -34.16
N ARG A 122 -23.04 -14.15 -33.65
CA ARG A 122 -23.39 -12.77 -34.02
C ARG A 122 -22.83 -12.35 -35.38
N ALA A 123 -21.66 -12.85 -35.76
CA ALA A 123 -21.13 -12.69 -37.11
C ALA A 123 -22.07 -13.34 -38.14
N GLU A 124 -22.65 -14.51 -37.82
CA GLU A 124 -23.66 -15.11 -38.67
C GLU A 124 -24.96 -14.29 -38.73
N THR A 125 -25.43 -13.75 -37.60
CA THR A 125 -26.55 -12.80 -37.60
C THR A 125 -26.27 -11.60 -38.53
N ALA A 126 -25.06 -11.02 -38.48
CA ALA A 126 -24.66 -9.91 -39.34
C ALA A 126 -24.57 -10.31 -40.82
N ARG A 127 -24.11 -11.53 -41.11
CA ARG A 127 -24.06 -12.07 -42.48
C ARG A 127 -25.46 -12.27 -43.05
N LEU A 128 -26.34 -12.92 -42.28
CA LEU A 128 -27.74 -13.15 -42.66
C LEU A 128 -28.48 -11.82 -42.85
N GLY A 129 -28.27 -10.82 -41.99
CA GLY A 129 -28.88 -9.50 -42.13
C GLY A 129 -28.52 -8.77 -43.44
N GLN A 130 -27.37 -9.12 -44.04
CA GLN A 130 -26.93 -8.59 -45.34
C GLN A 130 -27.47 -9.39 -46.54
N ILE A 131 -28.18 -10.49 -46.30
CA ILE A 131 -28.79 -11.34 -47.33
C ILE A 131 -30.32 -11.20 -47.25
N ASP A 132 -30.87 -11.44 -46.07
CA ASP A 132 -32.28 -11.42 -45.76
C ASP A 132 -32.47 -11.18 -44.24
N PRO A 133 -32.91 -9.98 -43.82
CA PRO A 133 -33.14 -9.66 -42.41
C PRO A 133 -34.08 -10.65 -41.69
N ALA A 134 -35.04 -11.25 -42.39
CA ALA A 134 -35.96 -12.23 -41.81
C ALA A 134 -35.23 -13.52 -41.39
N GLN A 135 -34.22 -13.95 -42.14
CA GLN A 135 -33.40 -15.10 -41.77
C GLN A 135 -32.54 -14.81 -40.53
N ALA A 136 -32.05 -13.57 -40.40
CA ALA A 136 -31.32 -13.14 -39.21
C ALA A 136 -32.24 -13.08 -37.97
N ASP A 137 -33.49 -12.65 -38.13
CA ASP A 137 -34.50 -12.67 -37.07
C ASP A 137 -34.83 -14.12 -36.64
N GLU A 138 -35.07 -15.03 -37.58
CA GLU A 138 -35.34 -16.44 -37.27
C GLU A 138 -34.15 -17.09 -36.53
N GLN A 139 -32.93 -16.85 -37.02
CA GLN A 139 -31.69 -17.36 -36.40
C GLN A 139 -31.44 -16.76 -35.01
N GLY A 140 -31.70 -15.47 -34.85
CA GLY A 140 -31.19 -14.68 -33.74
C GLY A 140 -32.23 -14.26 -32.69
N ASN A 141 -33.53 -14.29 -32.99
CA ASN A 141 -34.60 -13.76 -32.12
C ASN A 141 -35.46 -14.86 -31.47
N ASN A 142 -34.83 -15.97 -31.08
CA ASN A 142 -35.48 -17.11 -30.44
C ASN A 142 -35.11 -17.27 -28.96
N ASP A 143 -35.85 -18.12 -28.25
CA ASP A 143 -35.65 -18.39 -26.81
C ASP A 143 -34.29 -19.03 -26.50
N ALA A 144 -33.78 -19.89 -27.38
CA ALA A 144 -32.47 -20.52 -27.20
C ALA A 144 -31.36 -19.46 -27.16
N ASN A 145 -31.36 -18.51 -28.09
CA ASN A 145 -30.39 -17.41 -28.07
C ASN A 145 -30.60 -16.47 -26.87
N ARG A 146 -31.85 -16.21 -26.47
CA ARG A 146 -32.13 -15.46 -25.24
C ARG A 146 -31.54 -16.13 -24.00
N ALA A 147 -31.65 -17.46 -23.90
CA ALA A 147 -31.08 -18.24 -22.82
C ALA A 147 -29.55 -18.23 -22.85
N ASN A 148 -28.93 -18.47 -24.01
CA ASN A 148 -27.47 -18.44 -24.18
C ASN A 148 -26.88 -17.07 -23.80
N ARG A 149 -27.52 -15.98 -24.22
CA ARG A 149 -27.09 -14.63 -23.86
C ARG A 149 -27.20 -14.37 -22.36
N LYS A 150 -28.26 -14.84 -21.70
CA LYS A 150 -28.39 -14.72 -20.23
C LYS A 150 -27.31 -15.50 -19.49
N ALA A 151 -26.99 -16.70 -19.96
CA ALA A 151 -25.92 -17.50 -19.38
C ALA A 151 -24.55 -16.82 -19.56
N TYR A 152 -24.24 -16.35 -20.76
CA TYR A 152 -22.99 -15.62 -21.01
C TYR A 152 -22.89 -14.35 -20.17
N GLN A 153 -23.97 -13.57 -20.07
CA GLN A 153 -24.04 -12.38 -19.22
C GLN A 153 -23.76 -12.74 -17.74
N ALA A 154 -24.36 -13.82 -17.24
CA ALA A 154 -24.15 -14.26 -15.86
C ALA A 154 -22.70 -14.72 -15.59
N GLU A 155 -22.02 -15.31 -16.59
CA GLU A 155 -20.60 -15.66 -16.48
C GLU A 155 -19.73 -14.40 -16.39
N ILE A 156 -20.02 -13.35 -17.17
CA ILE A 156 -19.30 -12.07 -17.07
C ILE A 156 -19.56 -11.41 -15.71
N ASP A 157 -20.82 -11.38 -15.27
CA ASP A 157 -21.22 -10.81 -13.99
C ASP A 157 -20.56 -11.54 -12.80
N ALA A 158 -20.33 -12.86 -12.91
CA ALA A 158 -19.62 -13.62 -11.90
C ALA A 158 -18.14 -13.23 -11.78
N VAL A 159 -17.46 -12.97 -12.92
CA VAL A 159 -16.08 -12.45 -12.92
C VAL A 159 -16.03 -11.05 -12.30
N ILE A 160 -16.95 -10.16 -12.68
CA ILE A 160 -17.05 -8.81 -12.12
C ILE A 160 -17.28 -8.86 -10.60
N ALA A 161 -18.19 -9.73 -10.14
CA ALA A 161 -18.49 -9.87 -8.72
C ALA A 161 -17.28 -10.35 -7.91
N HIS A 162 -16.48 -11.26 -8.47
CA HIS A 162 -15.23 -11.71 -7.84
C HIS A 162 -14.22 -10.55 -7.70
N ASP A 163 -14.02 -9.77 -8.77
CA ASP A 163 -13.13 -8.60 -8.73
C ASP A 163 -13.61 -7.53 -7.74
N GLN A 164 -14.93 -7.30 -7.66
CA GLN A 164 -15.53 -6.38 -6.68
C GLN A 164 -15.33 -6.86 -5.24
N GLU A 165 -15.51 -8.16 -4.97
CA GLU A 165 -15.25 -8.74 -3.65
C GLU A 165 -13.77 -8.57 -3.27
N ARG A 166 -12.86 -8.83 -4.21
CA ARG A 166 -11.42 -8.63 -3.99
C ARG A 166 -11.09 -7.16 -3.71
N PHE A 167 -11.69 -6.23 -4.45
CA PHE A 167 -11.56 -4.79 -4.23
C PHE A 167 -12.00 -4.40 -2.81
N ASP A 168 -13.16 -4.87 -2.36
CA ASP A 168 -13.69 -4.57 -1.03
C ASP A 168 -12.81 -5.15 0.08
N VAL A 169 -12.31 -6.38 -0.09
CA VAL A 169 -11.36 -7.01 0.85
C VAL A 169 -10.08 -6.19 0.96
N ILE A 170 -9.46 -5.80 -0.15
CA ILE A 170 -8.21 -5.01 -0.15
C ILE A 170 -8.45 -3.63 0.50
N LYS A 171 -9.61 -3.02 0.27
CA LYS A 171 -9.98 -1.74 0.89
C LYS A 171 -10.06 -1.85 2.41
N VAL A 172 -10.68 -2.90 2.93
CA VAL A 172 -10.73 -3.17 4.38
C VAL A 172 -9.32 -3.42 4.95
N GLU A 173 -8.46 -4.13 4.22
CA GLU A 173 -7.06 -4.33 4.62
C GLU A 173 -6.28 -3.01 4.67
N LEU A 174 -6.48 -2.10 3.70
CA LEU A 174 -5.88 -0.76 3.70
C LEU A 174 -6.33 0.08 4.90
N ASP A 175 -7.63 0.07 5.21
CA ASP A 175 -8.18 0.77 6.38
C ASP A 175 -7.61 0.20 7.69
N SER A 176 -7.45 -1.13 7.77
CA SER A 176 -6.80 -1.81 8.91
C SER A 176 -5.31 -1.44 9.03
N LEU A 177 -4.60 -1.38 7.91
CA LEU A 177 -3.19 -0.98 7.88
C LEU A 177 -3.04 0.46 8.37
N GLN A 178 -3.88 1.38 7.90
CA GLN A 178 -3.85 2.79 8.31
C GLN A 178 -4.18 2.97 9.80
N SER A 179 -5.22 2.28 10.29
CA SER A 179 -5.62 2.34 11.70
C SER A 179 -4.57 1.74 12.66
N THR A 180 -3.70 0.85 12.16
CA THR A 180 -2.57 0.30 12.93
C THR A 180 -1.32 1.19 12.83
N LEU A 181 -1.02 1.72 11.65
CA LEU A 181 0.16 2.52 11.37
C LEU A 181 0.27 3.76 12.25
N VAL A 182 -0.79 4.58 12.26
CA VAL A 182 -0.79 5.87 12.97
C VAL A 182 -0.47 5.71 14.46
N PRO A 183 -1.16 4.86 15.24
CA PRO A 183 -0.86 4.70 16.66
C PRO A 183 0.49 4.04 16.92
N VAL A 184 0.95 3.11 16.07
CA VAL A 184 2.28 2.50 16.22
C VAL A 184 3.37 3.55 16.05
N VAL A 185 3.36 4.32 14.95
CA VAL A 185 4.38 5.35 14.71
C VAL A 185 4.31 6.45 15.75
N ALA A 186 3.12 6.94 16.10
CA ALA A 186 2.95 7.95 17.13
C ALA A 186 3.44 7.45 18.50
N GLY A 187 3.08 6.22 18.86
CA GLY A 187 3.47 5.58 20.11
C GLY A 187 4.98 5.34 20.21
N THR A 188 5.61 4.78 19.17
CA THR A 188 7.06 4.56 19.15
C THR A 188 7.84 5.87 19.16
N THR A 189 7.34 6.90 18.46
CA THR A 189 7.97 8.22 18.43
C THR A 189 7.88 8.90 19.80
N LEU A 190 6.70 8.90 20.42
CA LEU A 190 6.49 9.50 21.74
C LEU A 190 7.31 8.77 22.81
N LEU A 191 7.26 7.43 22.83
CA LEU A 191 8.04 6.62 23.75
C LEU A 191 9.54 6.87 23.57
N GLY A 192 10.01 6.92 22.33
CA GLY A 192 11.41 7.18 22.02
C GLY A 192 11.86 8.57 22.47
N LEU A 193 11.03 9.59 22.28
CA LEU A 193 11.30 10.94 22.76
C LEU A 193 11.39 10.98 24.29
N LEU A 194 10.41 10.38 24.99
CA LEU A 194 10.38 10.35 26.45
C LEU A 194 11.60 9.62 27.04
N LEU A 195 11.96 8.47 26.48
CA LEU A 195 13.14 7.71 26.90
C LEU A 195 14.44 8.46 26.62
N GLY A 196 14.55 9.12 25.46
CA GLY A 196 15.70 9.93 25.11
C GLY A 196 15.89 11.11 26.05
N VAL A 197 14.82 11.87 26.33
CA VAL A 197 14.83 13.00 27.27
C VAL A 197 15.15 12.52 28.68
N ALA A 198 14.54 11.43 29.15
CA ALA A 198 14.80 10.88 30.48
C ALA A 198 16.25 10.41 30.63
N ALA A 199 16.79 9.70 29.63
CA ALA A 199 18.18 9.24 29.64
C ALA A 199 19.17 10.43 29.60
N ALA A 200 18.91 11.43 28.76
CA ALA A 200 19.72 12.64 28.69
C ALA A 200 19.71 13.40 30.01
N ALA A 201 18.53 13.64 30.59
CA ALA A 201 18.37 14.31 31.88
C ALA A 201 19.10 13.54 32.99
N TYR A 202 18.92 12.22 33.06
CA TYR A 202 19.61 11.37 34.04
C TYR A 202 21.13 11.48 33.91
N VAL A 203 21.67 11.37 32.69
CA VAL A 203 23.12 11.42 32.46
C VAL A 203 23.69 12.80 32.81
N VAL A 204 23.06 13.87 32.33
CA VAL A 204 23.49 15.24 32.58
C VAL A 204 23.44 15.57 34.07
N THR A 205 22.32 15.31 34.74
CA THR A 205 22.16 15.66 36.16
C THR A 205 23.10 14.85 37.04
N ARG A 206 23.16 13.53 36.87
CA ARG A 206 23.86 12.62 37.80
C ARG A 206 25.38 12.57 37.59
N TYR A 207 25.85 12.74 36.35
CA TYR A 207 27.26 12.56 36.00
C TYR A 207 27.96 13.83 35.54
N VAL A 208 27.26 14.93 35.29
CA VAL A 208 27.86 16.21 34.88
C VAL A 208 27.52 17.31 35.88
N ALA A 209 26.25 17.70 36.00
CA ALA A 209 25.84 18.86 36.79
C ALA A 209 26.11 18.70 38.29
N GLN A 210 25.71 17.57 38.90
CA GLN A 210 25.94 17.33 40.34
C GLN A 210 27.43 17.23 40.72
N PRO A 211 28.27 16.44 40.01
CA PRO A 211 29.70 16.37 40.33
C PRO A 211 30.39 17.72 40.14
N LEU A 212 30.12 18.45 39.05
CA LEU A 212 30.69 19.77 38.81
C LEU A 212 30.30 20.74 39.94
N ALA A 213 29.02 20.81 40.31
CA ALA A 213 28.56 21.69 41.39
C ALA A 213 29.23 21.38 42.75
N LYS A 214 29.55 20.11 43.03
CA LYS A 214 30.29 19.74 44.25
C LYS A 214 31.75 20.16 44.19
N VAL A 215 32.43 19.93 43.06
CA VAL A 215 33.83 20.36 42.89
C VAL A 215 33.93 21.90 42.94
N THR A 216 33.04 22.62 42.26
CA THR A 216 32.99 24.10 42.30
C THR A 216 32.80 24.62 43.72
N ARG A 217 31.93 24.00 44.52
CA ARG A 217 31.70 24.42 45.91
C ARG A 217 32.94 24.24 46.78
N VAL A 218 33.63 23.10 46.66
CA VAL A 218 34.87 22.84 47.41
C VAL A 218 36.00 23.77 46.97
N MET A 219 36.11 24.04 45.67
CA MET A 219 37.02 25.07 45.16
C MET A 219 36.72 26.45 45.75
N GLY A 220 35.45 26.81 45.92
CA GLY A 220 35.04 28.04 46.62
C GLY A 220 35.55 28.08 48.07
N SER A 221 35.32 27.01 48.84
CA SER A 221 35.81 26.93 50.23
C SER A 221 37.33 26.97 50.34
N LEU A 222 38.05 26.32 49.41
CA LEU A 222 39.51 26.39 49.34
C LEU A 222 40.00 27.82 49.03
N ALA A 223 39.31 28.54 48.16
CA ALA A 223 39.63 29.94 47.84
C ALA A 223 39.36 30.88 49.03
N GLU A 224 38.42 30.54 49.90
CA GLU A 224 38.15 31.22 51.18
C GLU A 224 39.13 30.84 52.30
N GLY A 225 40.07 29.93 52.03
CA GLY A 225 41.16 29.55 52.95
C GLY A 225 40.88 28.31 53.80
N ASP A 226 39.77 27.61 53.60
CA ASP A 226 39.47 26.36 54.31
C ASP A 226 40.20 25.17 53.65
N LEU A 227 41.42 24.91 54.11
CA LEU A 227 42.28 23.82 53.63
C LEU A 227 41.93 22.44 54.20
N ALA A 228 40.95 22.36 55.12
CA ALA A 228 40.54 21.11 55.75
C ALA A 228 39.42 20.39 54.97
N VAL A 229 38.88 20.99 53.90
CA VAL A 229 37.80 20.41 53.11
C VAL A 229 38.29 19.25 52.25
N GLU A 230 37.63 18.10 52.37
CA GLU A 230 37.92 16.92 51.55
C GLU A 230 37.47 17.13 50.10
N VAL A 231 38.37 16.89 49.13
CA VAL A 231 38.07 17.06 47.70
C VAL A 231 37.30 15.84 47.18
N PRO A 232 36.01 15.98 46.82
CA PRO A 232 35.21 14.85 46.37
C PRO A 232 35.68 14.35 45.00
N TYR A 233 35.45 13.05 44.74
CA TYR A 233 35.77 12.39 43.46
C TYR A 233 37.28 12.24 43.16
N ALA A 234 38.16 12.58 44.10
CA ALA A 234 39.59 12.30 43.98
C ALA A 234 39.82 10.78 43.82
N GLY A 235 40.56 10.39 42.77
CA GLY A 235 40.82 8.98 42.42
C GLY A 235 39.85 8.36 41.42
N GLU A 236 38.78 9.05 41.03
CA GLU A 236 37.93 8.63 39.91
C GLU A 236 38.70 8.68 38.58
N LYS A 237 38.62 7.61 37.77
CA LYS A 237 39.27 7.52 36.44
C LYS A 237 38.45 8.19 35.33
N ASN A 238 37.86 9.35 35.61
CA ASN A 238 37.02 10.11 34.68
C ASN A 238 37.43 11.60 34.71
N GLU A 239 36.87 12.40 33.81
CA GLU A 239 37.26 13.80 33.63
C GLU A 239 37.07 14.64 34.92
N ILE A 240 36.07 14.34 35.75
CA ILE A 240 35.86 15.03 37.04
C ILE A 240 36.93 14.62 38.06
N GLY A 241 37.33 13.35 38.07
CA GLY A 241 38.41 12.87 38.93
C GLY A 241 39.77 13.42 38.52
N GLU A 242 40.02 13.58 37.21
CA GLU A 242 41.20 14.27 36.68
C GLU A 242 41.23 15.75 37.15
N MET A 243 40.08 16.44 37.12
CA MET A 243 39.96 17.80 37.68
C MET A 243 40.14 17.86 39.20
N ALA A 244 39.53 16.93 39.94
CA ALA A 244 39.62 16.86 41.40
C ALA A 244 41.07 16.61 41.86
N ALA A 245 41.80 15.72 41.19
CA ALA A 245 43.20 15.42 41.49
C ALA A 245 44.16 16.59 41.25
N ALA A 246 43.81 17.53 40.37
CA ALA A 246 44.58 18.74 40.10
C ALA A 246 44.39 19.84 41.16
N THR A 247 43.47 19.66 42.12
CA THR A 247 43.18 20.63 43.18
C THR A 247 44.15 20.42 44.36
N PRO A 248 44.80 21.47 44.90
CA PRO A 248 45.71 21.30 46.04
C PRO A 248 44.91 20.85 47.26
N SER A 249 45.05 19.59 47.64
CA SER A 249 44.58 19.10 48.95
C SER A 249 45.78 19.04 49.89
N SER A 250 45.58 19.49 51.12
CA SER A 250 46.56 19.34 52.18
C SER A 250 46.63 17.87 52.59
N SER A 251 47.40 17.04 51.85
CA SER A 251 47.78 15.74 52.39
C SER A 251 48.72 15.99 53.57
N PRO A 252 48.43 15.50 54.79
CA PRO A 252 49.48 15.38 55.78
C PRO A 252 50.54 14.46 55.20
N SER A 253 51.78 14.91 55.30
CA SER A 253 53.00 14.15 55.00
C SER A 253 52.85 12.70 55.48
N ARG A 254 52.88 11.75 54.55
CA ARG A 254 53.28 10.38 54.90
C ARG A 254 54.78 10.44 55.14
N VAL A 255 55.14 10.46 56.42
CA VAL A 255 56.45 10.06 56.95
C VAL A 255 56.62 8.56 56.73
#